data_AF-A0A662IEV6-F1
#
_entry.id   AF-A0A662IEV6-F1
#
_cell.length_a   1.000
_cell.length_b   1.000
_cell.length_c   1.000
_cell.angle_alpha   90.00
_cell.angle_beta   90.00
_cell.angle_gamma   90.00
#
_symmetry.space_group_name_H-M   'P 1'
#
loop_
_entity.id
_entity.type
_entity.pdbx_description
1 polymer ?
#
loop_
_entity_poly.entity_id
_entity_poly.type
_entity_poly.pdbx_seq_one_letter_code
_entity_poly.pdbx_strand_id
1 'polypeptide(L)'
;MERREKLEFNLRRFIRFLRQLVSNGKAIFGLTIIIFFCILALFPHLFTPNTPLGRDPETNGPVARKFAAPAWLRYVPPSLGGNPDLTENLRIINDPGLPRLDYEGGELRIQTNYPQLISAAVDQEVGFPFAEPFPRYEEKNGSLAVTFERSAGETYGEVRVYILKDFVYPFTGLAAGFMANIEILVSGTTHPYLGEDYL
;
A
#
# COMPACT_ATOMS: atom_id res chain seq x y z
N MET A 1 -53.85 3.44 -29.65
CA MET A 1 -53.11 3.00 -28.45
C MET A 1 -52.00 3.99 -28.18
N GLU A 2 -52.25 4.88 -27.22
CA GLU A 2 -51.27 5.85 -26.75
C GLU A 2 -50.06 5.12 -26.16
N ARG A 3 -48.87 5.75 -26.21
CA ARG A 3 -47.63 5.19 -25.67
C ARG A 3 -47.77 4.76 -24.20
N ARG A 4 -48.62 5.43 -23.41
CA ARG A 4 -48.87 5.14 -21.99
C ARG A 4 -49.62 3.82 -21.77
N GLU A 5 -50.67 3.54 -22.56
CA GLU A 5 -51.45 2.30 -22.45
C GLU A 5 -50.61 1.06 -22.79
N LYS A 6 -49.73 1.17 -23.79
CA LYS A 6 -48.76 0.12 -24.12
C LYS A 6 -47.76 -0.11 -22.98
N LEU A 7 -47.32 0.96 -22.32
CA LEU A 7 -46.37 0.88 -21.22
C LEU A 7 -46.98 0.18 -20.00
N GLU A 8 -48.21 0.57 -19.61
CA GLU A 8 -48.93 -0.05 -18.51
C GLU A 8 -49.23 -1.53 -18.76
N PHE A 9 -49.63 -1.86 -19.99
CA PHE A 9 -49.88 -3.26 -20.37
C PHE A 9 -48.61 -4.11 -20.28
N ASN A 10 -47.49 -3.58 -20.79
CA ASN A 10 -46.19 -4.26 -20.71
C ASN A 10 -45.70 -4.40 -19.26
N LEU A 11 -45.89 -3.38 -18.41
CA LEU A 11 -45.58 -3.45 -16.98
C LEU A 11 -46.40 -4.53 -16.27
N ARG A 12 -47.71 -4.58 -16.50
CA ARG A 12 -48.58 -5.62 -15.89
C ARG A 12 -48.16 -7.03 -16.31
N ARG A 13 -47.79 -7.20 -17.59
CA ARG A 13 -47.29 -8.48 -18.11
C ARG A 13 -45.94 -8.85 -17.47
N PHE A 14 -45.05 -7.89 -17.33
CA PHE A 14 -43.74 -8.07 -16.69
C PHE A 14 -43.86 -8.43 -15.20
N ILE A 15 -44.77 -7.77 -14.46
CA ILE A 15 -45.04 -8.08 -13.05
C ILE A 15 -45.60 -9.50 -12.89
N ARG A 16 -46.53 -9.92 -13.77
CA ARG A 16 -47.03 -11.32 -13.77
C ARG A 16 -45.91 -12.32 -14.02
N PHE A 17 -45.04 -12.03 -14.99
CA PHE A 17 -43.86 -12.85 -15.26
C PHE A 17 -42.93 -12.93 -14.04
N LEU A 18 -42.60 -11.80 -13.40
CA LEU A 18 -41.78 -11.76 -12.19
C LEU A 18 -42.37 -12.61 -11.06
N ARG A 19 -43.69 -12.50 -10.82
CA ARG A 19 -44.37 -13.31 -9.79
C ARG A 19 -44.24 -14.80 -10.08
N GLN A 20 -44.30 -15.20 -11.35
CA GLN A 20 -44.18 -16.61 -11.76
C GLN A 20 -42.72 -17.10 -11.78
N LEU A 21 -41.77 -16.20 -12.02
CA LEU A 21 -40.35 -16.46 -11.90
C LEU A 21 -39.97 -16.71 -10.43
N VAL A 22 -40.43 -15.86 -9.51
CA VAL A 22 -40.15 -15.98 -8.08
C VAL A 22 -40.92 -17.13 -7.43
N SER A 23 -41.97 -17.70 -8.05
CA SER A 23 -42.63 -18.90 -7.51
C SER A 23 -41.84 -20.20 -7.72
N ASN A 24 -40.79 -20.19 -8.55
CA ASN A 24 -39.97 -21.36 -8.81
C ASN A 24 -38.64 -21.28 -8.03
N GLY A 25 -38.41 -22.21 -7.10
CA GLY A 25 -37.19 -22.23 -6.28
C GLY A 25 -35.90 -22.27 -7.10
N LYS A 26 -35.88 -22.94 -8.27
CA LYS A 26 -34.70 -22.95 -9.17
C LYS A 26 -34.45 -21.58 -9.81
N ALA A 27 -35.52 -20.86 -10.16
CA ALA A 27 -35.41 -19.54 -10.76
C ALA A 27 -35.01 -18.49 -9.72
N ILE A 28 -35.50 -18.59 -8.47
CA ILE A 28 -35.02 -17.78 -7.36
C ILE A 28 -33.53 -17.99 -7.16
N PHE A 29 -33.08 -19.25 -7.09
CA PHE A 29 -31.66 -19.56 -6.88
C PHE A 29 -30.76 -18.93 -7.94
N GLY A 30 -31.13 -19.08 -9.23
CA GLY A 30 -30.41 -18.42 -10.32
C GLY A 30 -30.42 -16.89 -10.21
N LEU A 31 -31.58 -16.30 -9.88
CA LEU A 31 -31.71 -14.86 -9.68
C LEU A 31 -30.86 -14.36 -8.50
N THR A 32 -30.80 -15.11 -7.41
CA THR A 32 -29.96 -14.81 -6.24
C THR A 32 -28.48 -14.76 -6.63
N ILE A 33 -28.00 -15.73 -7.40
CA ILE A 33 -26.61 -15.75 -7.89
C ILE A 33 -26.32 -14.52 -8.76
N ILE A 34 -27.23 -14.17 -9.66
CA ILE A 34 -27.08 -12.99 -10.52
C ILE A 34 -27.02 -11.70 -9.69
N ILE A 35 -27.96 -11.52 -8.75
CA ILE A 35 -28.00 -10.35 -7.86
C ILE A 35 -26.70 -10.27 -7.04
N PHE A 36 -26.22 -11.40 -6.53
CA PHE A 36 -24.96 -11.47 -5.80
C PHE A 36 -23.78 -10.97 -6.64
N PHE A 37 -23.63 -11.44 -7.89
CA PHE A 37 -22.58 -10.94 -8.78
C PHE A 37 -22.77 -9.47 -9.18
N CYS A 38 -24.00 -8.98 -9.31
CA CYS A 38 -24.25 -7.56 -9.52
C CYS A 38 -23.76 -6.71 -8.34
N ILE A 39 -23.96 -7.16 -7.10
CA ILE A 39 -23.47 -6.47 -5.91
C ILE A 39 -21.93 -6.44 -5.91
N LEU A 40 -21.28 -7.56 -6.20
CA LEU A 40 -19.82 -7.63 -6.33
C LEU A 40 -19.29 -6.65 -7.40
N ALA A 41 -20.00 -6.53 -8.52
CA ALA A 41 -19.62 -5.65 -9.62
C ALA A 41 -19.84 -4.16 -9.31
N LEU A 42 -20.88 -3.81 -8.54
CA LEU A 42 -21.17 -2.43 -8.17
C LEU A 42 -20.30 -1.92 -7.02
N PHE A 43 -19.87 -2.82 -6.13
CA PHE A 43 -19.10 -2.47 -4.93
C PHE A 43 -17.79 -3.25 -4.83
N PRO A 44 -16.91 -3.22 -5.85
CA PRO A 44 -15.66 -3.97 -5.83
C PRO A 44 -14.76 -3.56 -4.65
N HIS A 45 -14.78 -2.27 -4.27
CA HIS A 45 -14.02 -1.73 -3.15
C HIS A 45 -14.34 -2.36 -1.79
N LEU A 46 -15.52 -2.99 -1.62
CA LEU A 46 -15.86 -3.71 -0.39
C LEU A 46 -15.15 -5.07 -0.30
N PHE A 47 -14.73 -5.64 -1.43
CA PHE A 47 -14.20 -7.00 -1.52
C PHE A 47 -12.72 -7.05 -1.92
N THR A 48 -12.22 -6.00 -2.57
CA THR A 48 -10.82 -5.85 -2.95
C THR A 48 -10.36 -4.44 -2.56
N PRO A 49 -9.32 -4.30 -1.72
CA PRO A 49 -8.78 -2.99 -1.34
C PRO A 49 -8.06 -2.29 -2.52
N ASN A 50 -7.87 -3.01 -3.63
CA ASN A 50 -7.07 -2.58 -4.77
C ASN A 50 -7.96 -2.01 -5.89
N THR A 51 -7.37 -1.13 -6.70
CA THR A 51 -7.98 -0.67 -7.95
C THR A 51 -8.05 -1.80 -8.99
N PRO A 52 -8.93 -1.71 -10.02
CA PRO A 52 -9.02 -2.71 -11.09
C PRO A 52 -7.71 -2.95 -11.87
N LEU A 53 -6.77 -2.00 -11.79
CA LEU A 53 -5.45 -2.10 -12.41
C LEU A 53 -4.41 -2.77 -11.51
N GLY A 54 -4.82 -3.29 -10.35
CA GLY A 54 -3.88 -3.86 -9.37
C GLY A 54 -2.99 -2.79 -8.76
N ARG A 55 -3.57 -1.64 -8.42
CA ARG A 55 -2.86 -0.55 -7.74
C ARG A 55 -3.51 -0.20 -6.42
N ASP A 56 -2.70 0.22 -5.48
CA ASP A 56 -3.14 0.77 -4.21
C ASP A 56 -3.88 2.09 -4.48
N PRO A 57 -5.12 2.27 -4.04
CA PRO A 57 -5.87 3.51 -4.26
C PRO A 57 -5.21 4.75 -3.63
N GLU A 58 -4.48 4.59 -2.52
CA GLU A 58 -3.88 5.70 -1.79
C GLU A 58 -2.56 6.14 -2.41
N THR A 59 -1.68 5.18 -2.70
CA THR A 59 -0.31 5.46 -3.15
C THR A 59 -0.15 5.36 -4.67
N ASN A 60 -1.16 4.82 -5.37
CA ASN A 60 -1.11 4.44 -6.79
C ASN A 60 0.03 3.47 -7.14
N GLY A 61 0.66 2.88 -6.12
CA GLY A 61 1.72 1.88 -6.27
C GLY A 61 1.17 0.52 -6.70
N PRO A 62 1.99 -0.35 -7.30
CA PRO A 62 1.57 -1.71 -7.64
C PRO A 62 1.19 -2.49 -6.37
N VAL A 63 0.15 -3.32 -6.46
CA VAL A 63 -0.25 -4.23 -5.38
C VAL A 63 0.47 -5.55 -5.53
N ALA A 64 0.71 -6.22 -4.40
CA ALA A 64 1.40 -7.51 -4.25
C ALA A 64 1.46 -8.34 -5.55
N ARG A 65 2.69 -8.65 -6.00
CA ARG A 65 3.05 -9.12 -7.37
C ARG A 65 2.21 -10.25 -7.98
N LYS A 66 1.43 -11.01 -7.20
CA LYS A 66 0.58 -12.10 -7.70
C LYS A 66 -0.87 -11.63 -7.93
N PHE A 67 -1.15 -11.20 -9.16
CA PHE A 67 -2.50 -11.04 -9.73
C PHE A 67 -3.52 -10.22 -8.94
N ALA A 68 -3.08 -9.36 -8.01
CA ALA A 68 -3.97 -8.53 -7.18
C ALA A 68 -5.16 -9.32 -6.59
N ALA A 69 -4.90 -10.55 -6.14
CA ALA A 69 -5.96 -11.44 -5.67
C ALA A 69 -6.74 -10.81 -4.50
N PRO A 70 -8.06 -11.09 -4.38
CA PRO A 70 -8.86 -10.54 -3.30
C PRO A 70 -8.36 -11.00 -1.93
N ALA A 71 -8.28 -10.06 -0.98
CA ALA A 71 -7.79 -10.29 0.38
C ALA A 71 -8.50 -11.47 1.08
N TRP A 72 -9.79 -11.66 0.82
CA TRP A 72 -10.58 -12.72 1.44
C TRP A 72 -10.16 -14.13 1.01
N LEU A 73 -9.46 -14.28 -0.12
CA LEU A 73 -8.98 -15.58 -0.60
C LEU A 73 -7.98 -16.22 0.38
N ARG A 74 -7.37 -15.40 1.25
CA ARG A 74 -6.53 -15.85 2.37
C ARG A 74 -7.28 -16.71 3.40
N TYR A 75 -8.56 -16.44 3.61
CA TYR A 75 -9.36 -17.15 4.62
C TYR A 75 -10.03 -18.41 4.07
N VAL A 76 -9.92 -18.66 2.77
CA VAL A 76 -10.53 -19.84 2.13
C VAL A 76 -9.53 -21.00 2.17
N PRO A 77 -9.97 -22.21 2.54
CA PRO A 77 -9.11 -23.40 2.48
C PRO A 77 -8.59 -23.65 1.06
N PRO A 78 -7.34 -24.15 0.91
CA PRO A 78 -6.79 -24.51 -0.41
C PRO A 78 -7.66 -25.50 -1.20
N SER A 79 -8.38 -26.39 -0.51
CA SER A 79 -9.31 -27.36 -1.14
C SER A 79 -10.48 -26.71 -1.87
N LEU A 80 -10.84 -25.48 -1.50
CA LEU A 80 -11.88 -24.68 -2.15
C LEU A 80 -11.29 -23.63 -3.10
N GLY A 81 -10.00 -23.73 -3.44
CA GLY A 81 -9.29 -22.78 -4.30
C GLY A 81 -8.79 -21.53 -3.59
N GLY A 82 -8.76 -21.55 -2.25
CA GLY A 82 -8.19 -20.46 -1.46
C GLY A 82 -6.66 -20.42 -1.46
N ASN A 83 -6.09 -19.34 -0.94
CA ASN A 83 -4.64 -19.12 -0.88
C ASN A 83 -4.23 -18.51 0.46
N PRO A 84 -3.98 -19.33 1.51
CA PRO A 84 -3.57 -18.86 2.82
C PRO A 84 -2.26 -18.05 2.82
N ASP A 85 -1.38 -18.30 1.85
CA ASP A 85 -0.12 -17.59 1.69
C ASP A 85 -0.27 -16.27 0.92
N LEU A 86 -1.50 -15.82 0.67
CA LEU A 86 -1.75 -14.53 0.07
C LEU A 86 -1.29 -13.41 1.00
N THR A 87 -0.42 -12.55 0.47
CA THR A 87 0.10 -11.37 1.15
C THR A 87 -0.51 -10.12 0.54
N GLU A 88 -0.80 -9.12 1.37
CA GLU A 88 -1.30 -7.82 0.91
C GLU A 88 -0.20 -6.75 1.04
N ASN A 89 -0.43 -5.58 0.45
CA ASN A 89 0.44 -4.44 0.66
C ASN A 89 0.40 -4.04 2.14
N LEU A 90 1.59 -3.86 2.71
CA LEU A 90 1.75 -3.39 4.08
C LEU A 90 2.49 -2.06 4.05
N ARG A 91 1.86 -1.03 4.60
CA ARG A 91 2.53 0.25 4.85
C ARG A 91 3.39 0.12 6.10
N ILE A 92 4.71 0.14 5.92
CA ILE A 92 5.68 -0.04 7.01
C ILE A 92 5.91 1.28 7.77
N ILE A 93 5.99 2.41 7.04
CA ILE A 93 6.19 3.75 7.60
C ILE A 93 4.89 4.54 7.41
N ASN A 94 4.29 5.02 8.51
CA ASN A 94 3.03 5.76 8.41
C ASN A 94 3.23 7.16 7.84
N ASP A 95 4.29 7.85 8.21
CA ASP A 95 4.59 9.20 7.72
C ASP A 95 5.93 9.28 6.98
N PRO A 96 6.02 8.74 5.74
CA PRO A 96 7.28 8.72 5.00
C PRO A 96 7.72 10.11 4.52
N GLY A 97 6.80 11.07 4.41
CA GLY A 97 7.12 12.45 4.03
C GLY A 97 7.81 13.25 5.13
N LEU A 98 7.79 12.77 6.37
CA LEU A 98 8.50 13.39 7.48
C LEU A 98 9.08 12.30 8.41
N PRO A 99 10.23 11.69 8.03
CA PRO A 99 10.82 10.60 8.80
C PRO A 99 11.30 11.10 10.17
N ARG A 100 10.81 10.48 11.26
CA ARG A 100 11.16 10.82 12.64
C ARG A 100 11.78 9.64 13.38
N LEU A 101 12.66 9.94 14.31
CA LEU A 101 13.32 8.94 15.17
C LEU A 101 12.43 8.53 16.34
N ASP A 102 12.59 7.30 16.80
CA ASP A 102 11.80 6.67 17.86
C ASP A 102 11.80 7.50 19.17
N TYR A 103 12.94 8.05 19.57
CA TYR A 103 13.06 8.90 20.75
C TYR A 103 12.36 10.28 20.61
N GLU A 104 12.03 10.70 19.39
CA GLU A 104 11.24 11.91 19.09
C GLU A 104 9.74 11.59 18.90
N GLY A 105 9.33 10.36 19.24
CA GLY A 105 7.97 9.86 19.00
C GLY A 105 7.75 9.41 17.55
N GLY A 106 8.83 9.20 16.80
CA GLY A 106 8.83 8.68 15.45
C GLY A 106 8.85 7.16 15.36
N GLU A 107 9.29 6.67 14.21
CA GLU A 107 9.19 5.27 13.82
C GLU A 107 10.54 4.62 13.52
N LEU A 108 11.57 5.43 13.29
CA LEU A 108 12.88 4.98 12.84
C LEU A 108 13.85 4.89 14.02
N ARG A 109 14.69 3.85 14.02
CA ARG A 109 15.77 3.67 14.99
C ARG A 109 17.10 3.81 14.28
N ILE A 110 18.05 4.50 14.91
CA ILE A 110 19.43 4.55 14.43
C ILE A 110 20.31 3.59 15.22
N GLN A 111 21.13 2.84 14.51
CA GLN A 111 22.19 2.01 15.07
C GLN A 111 23.52 2.37 14.39
N THR A 112 24.58 2.53 15.16
CA THR A 112 25.91 2.84 14.63
C THR A 112 27.00 2.18 15.46
N ASN A 113 28.17 1.97 14.85
CA ASN A 113 29.38 1.53 15.54
C ASN A 113 30.13 2.68 16.27
N TYR A 114 29.78 3.95 16.01
CA TYR A 114 30.41 5.12 16.64
C TYR A 114 29.36 6.14 17.12
N PRO A 115 28.59 5.84 18.18
CA PRO A 115 27.51 6.71 18.66
C PRO A 115 27.97 8.11 19.09
N GLN A 116 29.21 8.25 19.55
CA GLN A 116 29.78 9.53 19.97
C GLN A 116 30.11 10.48 18.81
N LEU A 117 30.16 9.98 17.57
CA LEU A 117 30.48 10.77 16.38
C LEU A 117 29.24 11.06 15.51
N ILE A 118 28.12 10.40 15.83
CA ILE A 118 26.90 10.45 15.02
C ILE A 118 25.80 11.11 15.82
N SER A 119 25.27 12.20 15.28
CA SER A 119 24.02 12.78 15.74
C SER A 119 22.99 12.67 14.62
N ALA A 120 21.73 12.53 15.00
CA ALA A 120 20.65 12.51 14.04
C ALA A 120 19.46 13.28 14.59
N ALA A 121 18.76 13.96 13.70
CA ALA A 121 17.61 14.77 14.05
C ALA A 121 16.78 15.03 12.80
N VAL A 122 15.53 15.42 12.97
CA VAL A 122 14.71 15.93 11.88
C VAL A 122 15.18 17.34 11.53
N ASP A 123 15.53 17.55 10.26
CA ASP A 123 15.77 18.86 9.68
C ASP A 123 14.53 19.30 8.89
N GLN A 124 13.83 20.33 9.36
CA GLN A 124 12.60 20.82 8.73
C GLN A 124 12.86 21.75 7.53
N GLU A 125 14.09 22.19 7.29
CA GLU A 125 14.43 23.11 6.21
C GLU A 125 14.76 22.38 4.90
N VAL A 126 15.11 21.10 5.00
CA VAL A 126 15.42 20.23 3.86
C VAL A 126 14.17 19.44 3.47
N GLY A 127 13.61 19.79 2.32
CA GLY A 127 12.47 19.09 1.73
C GLY A 127 12.87 17.92 0.82
N PHE A 128 11.86 17.24 0.28
CA PHE A 128 11.99 16.19 -0.73
C PHE A 128 11.75 16.81 -2.12
N PRO A 129 12.79 17.19 -2.89
CA PRO A 129 12.63 17.93 -4.15
C PRO A 129 12.11 17.08 -5.32
N PHE A 130 12.18 15.75 -5.26
CA PHE A 130 11.77 14.89 -6.37
C PHE A 130 10.37 14.29 -6.20
N ALA A 131 9.47 14.58 -7.16
CA ALA A 131 8.22 13.85 -7.27
C ALA A 131 8.47 12.47 -7.93
N GLU A 132 8.83 11.47 -7.12
CA GLU A 132 8.89 10.09 -7.59
C GLU A 132 7.53 9.64 -8.14
N PRO A 133 7.47 8.93 -9.28
CA PRO A 133 6.21 8.64 -9.93
C PRO A 133 5.33 7.74 -9.06
N PHE A 134 5.93 6.79 -8.33
CA PHE A 134 5.28 5.83 -7.40
C PHE A 134 6.29 5.28 -6.38
N PRO A 135 5.87 4.87 -5.17
CA PRO A 135 4.60 5.19 -4.53
C PRO A 135 4.51 6.68 -4.18
N ARG A 136 3.34 7.30 -4.35
CA ARG A 136 3.14 8.71 -4.01
C ARG A 136 2.78 8.86 -2.55
N TYR A 137 3.48 9.75 -1.87
CA TYR A 137 3.21 10.12 -0.49
C TYR A 137 2.87 11.59 -0.39
N GLU A 138 2.27 11.99 0.73
CA GLU A 138 2.03 13.39 1.02
C GLU A 138 3.37 14.12 1.16
N GLU A 139 3.58 15.15 0.35
CA GLU A 139 4.77 15.98 0.41
C GLU A 139 4.73 16.81 1.70
N LYS A 140 5.64 16.51 2.62
CA LYS A 140 5.85 17.28 3.84
C LYS A 140 7.27 17.81 3.84
N ASN A 141 7.45 18.99 4.41
CA ASN A 141 8.77 19.56 4.54
C ASN A 141 9.49 18.92 5.72
N GLY A 142 10.70 18.43 5.46
CA GLY A 142 11.60 17.90 6.46
C GLY A 142 12.19 16.55 6.09
N SER A 143 13.41 16.32 6.54
CA SER A 143 14.18 15.11 6.28
C SER A 143 14.87 14.62 7.55
N LEU A 144 15.31 13.37 7.55
CA LEU A 144 16.13 12.84 8.63
C LEU A 144 17.59 13.21 8.35
N ALA A 145 18.13 14.18 9.08
CA ALA A 145 19.53 14.55 9.00
C ALA A 145 20.37 13.59 9.86
N VAL A 146 21.42 13.04 9.28
CA VAL A 146 22.43 12.24 9.97
C VAL A 146 23.76 12.97 9.83
N THR A 147 24.28 13.47 10.94
CA THR A 147 25.52 14.25 11.00
C THR A 147 26.64 13.39 11.55
N PHE A 148 27.77 13.40 10.84
CA PHE A 148 29.01 12.79 11.29
C PHE A 148 30.02 13.87 11.65
N GLU A 149 30.36 13.97 12.93
CA GLU A 149 31.34 14.93 13.43
C GLU A 149 32.73 14.29 13.56
N ARG A 150 33.76 15.02 13.10
CA ARG A 150 35.16 14.57 13.11
C ARG A 150 36.00 15.50 13.96
N SER A 151 36.87 14.93 14.80
CA SER A 151 37.91 15.70 15.49
C SER A 151 39.17 15.81 14.64
N ALA A 152 39.78 16.99 14.64
CA ALA A 152 41.02 17.24 13.90
C ALA A 152 42.16 16.35 14.42
N GLY A 153 42.85 15.65 13.51
CA GLY A 153 43.99 14.79 13.85
C GLY A 153 43.63 13.35 14.19
N GLU A 154 42.34 13.00 14.23
CA GLU A 154 41.91 11.61 14.42
C GLU A 154 41.63 10.93 13.07
N THR A 155 42.06 9.67 12.96
CA THR A 155 41.71 8.83 11.80
C THR A 155 40.61 7.89 12.22
N TYR A 156 39.46 8.00 11.57
CA TYR A 156 38.35 7.10 11.78
C TYR A 156 38.41 5.99 10.74
N GLY A 157 38.10 4.76 11.17
CA GLY A 157 37.89 3.64 10.25
C GLY A 157 36.55 3.76 9.52
N GLU A 158 35.98 2.63 9.14
CA GLU A 158 34.66 2.59 8.52
C GLU A 158 33.56 2.92 9.55
N VAL A 159 32.88 4.05 9.37
CA VAL A 159 31.73 4.45 10.18
C VAL A 159 30.46 4.00 9.47
N ARG A 160 29.65 3.18 10.15
CA ARG A 160 28.39 2.65 9.62
C ARG A 160 27.22 3.20 10.41
N VAL A 161 26.20 3.67 9.69
CA VAL A 161 24.93 4.10 10.26
C VAL A 161 23.83 3.26 9.62
N TYR A 162 23.01 2.63 10.45
CA TYR A 162 21.87 1.84 10.04
C TYR A 162 20.60 2.56 10.50
N ILE A 163 19.71 2.85 9.55
CA ILE A 163 18.37 3.35 9.82
C ILE A 163 17.43 2.15 9.74
N LEU A 164 16.79 1.82 10.86
CA LEU A 164 16.04 0.59 11.06
C LEU A 164 14.58 0.90 11.39
N LYS A 165 13.67 0.06 10.92
CA LYS A 165 12.26 0.08 11.27
C LYS A 165 11.82 -1.34 11.60
N ASP A 166 11.46 -1.55 12.87
CA ASP A 166 10.84 -2.78 13.30
C ASP A 166 9.34 -2.72 12.98
N PHE A 167 8.80 -3.75 12.33
CA PHE A 167 7.38 -3.82 11.97
C PHE A 167 6.84 -5.24 12.12
N VAL A 168 5.53 -5.34 12.40
CA VAL A 168 4.83 -6.62 12.52
C VAL A 168 4.33 -7.02 11.13
N TYR A 169 4.70 -8.22 10.70
CA TYR A 169 4.27 -8.79 9.44
C TYR A 169 3.15 -9.83 9.68
N PRO A 170 1.89 -9.53 9.35
CA PRO A 170 0.74 -10.35 9.75
C PRO A 170 0.40 -11.46 8.76
N PHE A 171 1.26 -11.76 7.78
CA PHE A 171 1.01 -12.76 6.74
C PHE A 171 1.90 -13.99 6.94
N THR A 172 1.40 -15.16 6.54
CA THR A 172 2.17 -16.42 6.56
C THR A 172 3.07 -16.56 5.34
N GLY A 173 2.60 -16.10 4.18
CA GLY A 173 3.39 -16.07 2.95
C GLY A 173 4.50 -15.01 3.00
N LEU A 174 5.57 -15.22 2.23
CA LEU A 174 6.67 -14.25 2.16
C LEU A 174 6.27 -13.00 1.38
N ALA A 175 6.78 -11.84 1.81
CA ALA A 175 6.62 -10.60 1.06
C ALA A 175 7.20 -10.74 -0.35
N ALA A 176 6.45 -10.30 -1.36
CA ALA A 176 6.87 -10.39 -2.74
C ALA A 176 8.02 -9.41 -3.10
N GLY A 177 8.20 -8.37 -2.29
CA GLY A 177 9.23 -7.35 -2.42
C GLY A 177 8.96 -6.17 -1.49
N PHE A 178 9.95 -5.29 -1.37
CA PHE A 178 9.83 -3.99 -0.71
C PHE A 178 9.90 -2.90 -1.77
N MET A 179 9.29 -1.75 -1.49
CA MET A 179 9.32 -0.59 -2.36
C MET A 179 9.35 0.66 -1.48
N ALA A 180 10.30 1.55 -1.75
CA ALA A 180 10.47 2.81 -1.04
C ALA A 180 11.16 3.81 -1.96
N ASN A 181 10.93 5.10 -1.70
CA ASN A 181 11.66 6.18 -2.32
C ASN A 181 12.62 6.74 -1.28
N ILE A 182 13.92 6.77 -1.61
CA ILE A 182 14.95 7.29 -0.72
C ILE A 182 15.75 8.31 -1.52
N GLU A 183 15.81 9.53 -1.01
CA GLU A 183 16.68 10.57 -1.53
C GLU A 183 17.76 10.87 -0.51
N ILE A 184 19.01 10.93 -0.97
CA ILE A 184 20.17 11.15 -0.10
C ILE A 184 20.86 12.44 -0.53
N LEU A 185 20.82 13.43 0.37
CA LEU A 185 21.59 14.66 0.24
C LEU A 185 22.87 14.54 1.07
N VAL A 186 24.03 14.68 0.42
CA VAL A 186 25.33 14.64 1.10
C VAL A 186 25.97 16.02 1.06
N SER A 187 26.30 16.57 2.22
CA SER A 187 27.04 17.82 2.39
C SER A 187 28.33 17.59 3.18
N GLY A 188 29.37 18.38 2.89
CA GLY A 188 30.65 18.31 3.62
C GLY A 188 31.56 17.12 3.25
N THR A 189 31.39 16.53 2.06
CA THR A 189 32.25 15.46 1.54
C THR A 189 33.28 15.97 0.54
N THR A 190 34.47 15.35 0.53
CA THR A 190 35.50 15.55 -0.51
C THR A 190 35.38 14.56 -1.67
N HIS A 191 34.52 13.55 -1.53
CA HIS A 191 34.25 12.53 -2.54
C HIS A 191 32.86 12.74 -3.16
N PRO A 192 32.71 12.56 -4.48
CA PRO A 192 31.40 12.60 -5.11
C PRO A 192 30.52 11.48 -4.56
N TYR A 193 29.24 11.79 -4.34
CA TYR A 193 28.25 10.78 -4.02
C TYR A 193 28.05 9.89 -5.25
N LEU A 194 28.43 8.62 -5.12
CA LEU A 194 28.19 7.57 -6.10
C LEU A 194 27.00 6.75 -5.57
N GLY A 195 25.80 7.29 -5.67
CA GLY A 195 24.59 6.56 -5.28
C GLY A 195 24.50 5.28 -6.11
N GLU A 196 24.75 4.13 -5.50
CA GLU A 196 24.25 2.87 -6.06
C GLU A 196 22.82 2.72 -5.54
N ASP A 197 21.86 3.07 -6.39
CA ASP A 197 20.43 2.95 -6.12
C ASP A 197 20.09 1.46 -5.89
N TYR A 198 20.09 1.05 -4.62
CA TYR A 198 19.51 -0.23 -4.24
C TYR A 198 18.27 0.04 -3.42
N LEU A 199 17.11 -0.20 -4.04
CA LEU A 199 15.99 -1.00 -3.52
C LEU A 199 15.03 -1.38 -4.66
#